data_AF-A0A3M1Z2B9-F1
#
_entry.id   AF-A0A3M1Z2B9-F1
#
_cell.length_a   1.000
_cell.length_b   1.000
_cell.length_c   1.000
_cell.angle_alpha   90.00
_cell.angle_beta   90.00
_cell.angle_gamma   90.00
#
_symmetry.space_group_name_H-M   'P 1'
#
loop_
_entity.id
_entity.type
_entity.pdbx_description
1 polymer ?
#
loop_
_entity_poly.entity_id
_entity_poly.type
_entity_poly.pdbx_seq_one_letter_code
_entity_poly.pdbx_strand_id
1 'polypeptide(L)'
;KVGNIYLGQNWMYYQFGANFQVIKLSDLAWLYKKVIKQRGVSTYHAFFYDKHGKNVSVSARQKNVDAMLEAVAQRAPWAIAGYTAEIEKAWKKDRAGFLAAVEERRMKAAGGNWG
;
A
#
# COMPACT_ATOMS: atom_id res chain seq x y z
N LYS A 1 -4.78 -15.46 2.66
CA LYS A 1 -5.67 -14.30 2.94
C LYS A 1 -5.15 -13.59 4.17
N VAL A 2 -5.07 -12.26 4.17
CA VAL A 2 -4.67 -11.46 5.34
C VAL A 2 -5.73 -10.37 5.51
N GLY A 3 -6.43 -10.35 6.64
CA GLY A 3 -7.60 -9.49 6.80
C GLY A 3 -8.61 -9.67 5.66
N ASN A 4 -8.87 -8.59 4.92
CA ASN A 4 -9.83 -8.55 3.82
C ASN A 4 -9.17 -8.64 2.43
N ILE A 5 -7.84 -8.79 2.34
CA ILE A 5 -7.13 -8.95 1.05
C ILE A 5 -6.63 -10.38 0.85
N TYR A 6 -6.42 -10.73 -0.42
CA TYR A 6 -5.69 -11.93 -0.83
C TYR A 6 -4.34 -11.50 -1.40
N LEU A 7 -3.27 -12.06 -0.83
CA LEU A 7 -1.90 -11.86 -1.31
C LEU A 7 -1.44 -13.14 -2.01
N GLY A 8 -1.21 -13.03 -3.31
CA GLY A 8 -0.45 -14.02 -4.08
C GLY A 8 1.03 -13.65 -4.12
N GLN A 9 1.80 -14.34 -4.96
CA GLN A 9 3.23 -14.07 -5.11
C GLN A 9 3.52 -12.70 -5.73
N ASN A 10 2.77 -12.32 -6.77
CA ASN A 10 3.00 -11.10 -7.55
C ASN A 10 1.84 -10.09 -7.47
N TRP A 11 0.73 -10.47 -6.84
CA TRP A 11 -0.53 -9.74 -6.92
C TRP A 11 -1.21 -9.65 -5.56
N MET A 12 -1.84 -8.51 -5.32
CA MET A 12 -2.79 -8.29 -4.24
C MET A 12 -4.20 -8.14 -4.85
N TYR A 13 -5.18 -8.81 -4.26
CA TYR A 13 -6.57 -8.73 -4.65
C TYR A 13 -7.44 -8.31 -3.46
N TYR A 14 -8.45 -7.50 -3.74
CA TYR A 14 -9.50 -7.13 -2.81
C TYR A 14 -10.85 -7.32 -3.50
N GLN A 15 -11.75 -8.05 -2.84
CA GLN A 15 -13.11 -8.26 -3.34
C GLN A 15 -14.11 -7.87 -2.25
N PHE A 16 -15.08 -7.04 -2.62
CA PHE A 16 -16.20 -6.65 -1.78
C PHE A 16 -17.48 -6.57 -2.62
N GLY A 17 -18.39 -7.53 -2.43
CA GLY A 17 -19.54 -7.71 -3.30
C GLY A 17 -19.09 -7.98 -4.74
N ALA A 18 -19.64 -7.21 -5.70
CA ALA A 18 -19.25 -7.25 -7.10
C ALA A 18 -17.97 -6.47 -7.42
N ASN A 19 -17.45 -5.67 -6.47
CA ASN A 19 -16.22 -4.91 -6.69
C ASN A 19 -15.02 -5.84 -6.53
N PHE A 20 -14.24 -5.96 -7.60
CA PHE A 20 -12.98 -6.69 -7.62
C PHE A 20 -11.86 -5.74 -8.02
N GLN A 21 -10.87 -5.58 -7.14
CA GLN A 21 -9.71 -4.73 -7.38
C GLN A 21 -8.43 -5.55 -7.25
N VAL A 22 -7.46 -5.25 -8.12
CA VAL A 22 -6.19 -5.93 -8.19
C VAL A 22 -5.05 -4.92 -8.31
N ILE A 23 -3.96 -5.16 -7.59
CA ILE A 23 -2.69 -4.43 -7.72
C ILE A 23 -1.58 -5.44 -7.93
N LYS A 24 -0.72 -5.19 -8.92
CA LYS A 24 0.56 -5.92 -9.04
C LYS A 24 1.49 -5.41 -7.96
N LEU A 25 2.05 -6.30 -7.14
CA LEU A 25 2.91 -5.89 -6.03
C LEU A 25 4.13 -5.11 -6.51
N SER A 26 4.69 -5.45 -7.67
CA SER A 26 5.80 -4.71 -8.30
C SER A 26 5.47 -3.27 -8.66
N ASP A 27 4.18 -2.93 -8.78
CA ASP A 27 3.73 -1.57 -9.08
C ASP A 27 3.31 -0.80 -7.83
N LEU A 28 3.30 -1.44 -6.66
CA LEU A 28 2.95 -0.79 -5.41
C LEU A 28 3.99 0.28 -5.06
N ALA A 29 3.51 1.51 -4.88
CA ALA A 29 4.35 2.67 -4.62
C ALA A 29 4.17 3.20 -3.20
N TRP A 30 2.94 3.17 -2.68
CA TRP A 30 2.63 3.76 -1.38
C TRP A 30 1.54 2.98 -0.65
N LEU A 31 1.72 2.77 0.65
CA LEU A 31 0.69 2.19 1.49
C LEU A 31 0.64 2.85 2.87
N TYR A 32 -0.55 2.98 3.44
CA TYR A 32 -0.71 3.54 4.77
C TYR A 32 -2.06 3.22 5.41
N LYS A 33 -2.09 3.33 6.75
CA LYS A 33 -3.33 3.32 7.53
C LYS A 33 -3.93 4.73 7.54
N LYS A 34 -5.22 4.83 7.26
CA LYS A 34 -6.02 6.04 7.51
C LYS A 34 -7.05 5.76 8.59
N VAL A 35 -7.10 6.64 9.60
CA VAL A 35 -8.13 6.63 10.64
C VAL A 35 -9.07 7.78 10.37
N ILE A 36 -10.36 7.50 10.22
CA ILE A 36 -11.40 8.52 10.08
C ILE A 36 -12.19 8.53 11.38
N LYS A 37 -12.27 9.69 12.03
CA LYS A 37 -13.06 9.88 13.25
C LYS A 37 -14.31 10.67 12.90
N GLN A 38 -15.49 10.10 13.16
CA GLN A 38 -16.76 10.76 12.93
C GLN A 38 -17.68 10.51 14.13
N ARG A 39 -18.13 11.58 14.80
CA ARG A 39 -19.08 11.52 15.93
C ARG A 39 -18.70 10.48 17.01
N GLY A 40 -17.43 10.44 17.40
CA GLY A 40 -16.92 9.51 18.42
C GLY A 40 -16.62 8.10 17.93
N VAL A 41 -16.96 7.76 16.69
CA VAL A 41 -16.66 6.45 16.09
C VAL A 41 -15.41 6.56 15.21
N SER A 42 -14.49 5.60 15.36
CA SER A 42 -13.30 5.49 14.51
C SER A 42 -13.48 4.38 13.47
N THR A 43 -13.24 4.70 12.20
CA THR A 43 -13.12 3.72 11.11
C THR A 43 -11.68 3.66 10.61
N TYR A 44 -11.22 2.46 10.26
CA TYR A 44 -9.85 2.19 9.88
C TYR A 44 -9.80 1.68 8.45
N HIS A 45 -8.87 2.22 7.67
CA HIS A 45 -8.69 1.89 6.28
C HIS A 45 -7.21 1.60 5.99
N ALA A 46 -6.94 0.55 5.23
CA ALA A 46 -5.67 0.36 4.54
C ALA A 46 -5.80 0.97 3.15
N PHE A 47 -4.87 1.86 2.80
CA PHE A 47 -4.72 2.41 1.46
C PHE A 47 -3.50 1.80 0.79
N PHE A 48 -3.66 1.40 -0.47
CA PHE A 48 -2.60 0.88 -1.33
C PHE A 48 -2.65 1.62 -2.66
N TYR A 49 -1.57 2.28 -3.05
CA TYR A 49 -1.47 3.02 -4.29
C TYR A 49 -0.43 2.38 -5.21
N ASP A 50 -0.80 2.18 -6.47
CA ASP A 50 0.13 1.78 -7.51
C ASP A 50 0.82 3.01 -8.14
N LYS A 51 1.92 2.78 -8.84
CA LYS A 51 2.69 3.83 -9.53
C LYS A 51 1.88 4.63 -10.55
N HIS A 52 0.79 4.07 -11.06
CA HIS A 52 -0.11 4.71 -12.03
C HIS A 52 -1.15 5.61 -11.36
N GLY A 53 -1.19 5.66 -10.02
CA GLY A 53 -2.13 6.48 -9.26
C GLY A 53 -3.45 5.80 -8.95
N LYS A 54 -3.65 4.53 -9.35
CA LYS A 54 -4.81 3.75 -8.89
C LYS A 54 -4.63 3.42 -7.42
N ASN A 55 -5.75 3.30 -6.71
CA ASN A 55 -5.71 2.89 -5.32
C ASN A 55 -6.77 1.84 -5.00
N VAL A 56 -6.44 1.05 -3.98
CA VAL A 56 -7.35 0.14 -3.29
C VAL A 56 -7.46 0.62 -1.86
N SER A 57 -8.69 0.84 -1.41
CA SER A 57 -9.01 1.21 -0.03
C SER A 57 -9.81 0.09 0.62
N VAL A 58 -9.29 -0.46 1.71
CA VAL A 58 -9.89 -1.59 2.42
C VAL A 58 -10.21 -1.18 3.84
N SER A 59 -11.51 -1.12 4.18
CA SER A 59 -11.94 -0.92 5.56
C SER A 59 -11.96 -2.25 6.31
N ALA A 60 -11.50 -2.24 7.57
CA ALA A 60 -11.57 -3.39 8.45
C ALA A 60 -11.40 -2.95 9.92
N ARG A 61 -11.46 -3.91 10.85
CA ARG A 61 -11.01 -3.68 12.23
C ARG A 61 -9.52 -3.31 12.23
N GLN A 62 -9.09 -2.47 13.18
CA GLN A 62 -7.72 -1.97 13.26
C GLN A 62 -6.66 -3.07 13.14
N LYS A 63 -6.80 -4.16 13.92
CA LYS A 63 -5.89 -5.33 13.87
C LYS A 63 -5.73 -5.89 12.45
N ASN A 64 -6.82 -5.95 11.68
CA ASN A 64 -6.78 -6.46 10.31
C ASN A 64 -6.13 -5.45 9.36
N VAL A 65 -6.39 -4.15 9.54
CA VAL A 65 -5.70 -3.09 8.76
C VAL A 65 -4.20 -3.17 8.98
N ASP A 66 -3.77 -3.26 10.24
CA ASP A 66 -2.35 -3.34 10.59
C ASP A 66 -1.70 -4.60 10.00
N ALA A 67 -2.34 -5.76 10.13
CA ALA A 67 -1.86 -7.02 9.54
C ALA A 67 -1.77 -6.98 8.00
N MET A 68 -2.75 -6.34 7.33
CA MET A 68 -2.71 -6.19 5.86
C MET A 68 -1.55 -5.31 5.41
N LEU A 69 -1.33 -4.18 6.08
CA LEU A 69 -0.24 -3.26 5.74
C LEU A 69 1.12 -3.91 5.98
N GLU A 70 1.28 -4.62 7.10
CA GLU A 70 2.50 -5.35 7.41
C GLU A 70 2.81 -6.44 6.37
N ALA A 71 1.83 -7.30 6.06
CA ALA A 71 2.02 -8.37 5.09
C ALA A 71 2.34 -7.85 3.68
N VAL A 72 1.74 -6.73 3.29
CA VAL A 72 2.04 -6.07 2.00
C VAL A 72 3.43 -5.44 2.03
N ALA A 73 3.82 -4.76 3.11
CA ALA A 73 5.14 -4.15 3.24
C ALA A 73 6.26 -5.21 3.20
N GLN A 74 6.05 -6.38 3.79
CA GLN A 74 6.99 -7.51 3.71
C GLN A 74 7.18 -8.01 2.27
N ARG A 75 6.14 -7.96 1.44
CA ARG A 75 6.17 -8.41 0.04
C ARG A 75 6.63 -7.34 -0.94
N ALA A 76 6.47 -6.07 -0.59
CA ALA A 76 6.86 -4.92 -1.38
C ALA A 76 7.66 -3.93 -0.52
N PRO A 77 8.87 -4.31 -0.04
CA PRO A 77 9.67 -3.47 0.84
C PRO A 77 10.15 -2.16 0.19
N TRP A 78 10.02 -2.06 -1.14
CA TRP A 78 10.29 -0.83 -1.89
C TRP A 78 9.22 0.24 -1.74
N ALA A 79 7.97 -0.15 -1.45
CA ALA A 79 6.88 0.79 -1.31
C ALA A 79 7.11 1.69 -0.10
N ILE A 80 6.74 2.96 -0.23
CA ILE A 80 6.76 3.88 0.92
C ILE A 80 5.62 3.49 1.85
N ALA A 81 5.90 3.35 3.14
CA ALA A 81 4.92 3.00 4.16
C ALA A 81 4.64 4.20 5.08
N GLY A 82 3.38 4.38 5.44
CA GLY A 82 2.94 5.44 6.36
C GLY A 82 2.50 6.72 5.66
N TYR A 83 1.99 7.65 6.45
CA TYR A 83 1.43 8.90 5.97
C TYR A 83 2.05 10.08 6.72
N THR A 84 2.54 11.05 5.96
CA THR A 84 2.82 12.41 6.44
C THR A 84 2.34 13.41 5.39
N ALA A 85 2.20 14.67 5.76
CA ALA A 85 1.80 15.72 4.81
C ALA A 85 2.82 15.87 3.67
N GLU A 86 4.10 15.62 3.95
CA GLU A 86 5.21 15.67 3.00
C GLU A 86 5.13 14.50 2.01
N ILE A 87 4.87 13.27 2.50
CA ILE A 87 4.67 12.09 1.64
C ILE A 87 3.47 12.31 0.73
N GLU A 88 2.35 12.80 1.26
CA GLU A 88 1.16 13.09 0.46
C GLU A 88 1.42 14.21 -0.56
N LYS A 89 2.12 15.28 -0.15
CA LYS A 89 2.50 16.38 -1.05
C LYS A 89 3.39 15.88 -2.18
N ALA A 90 4.41 15.08 -1.87
CA ALA A 90 5.26 14.46 -2.89
C ALA A 90 4.43 13.60 -3.84
N TRP A 91 3.56 12.73 -3.33
CA TRP A 91 2.64 11.92 -4.15
C TRP A 91 1.77 12.75 -5.11
N LYS A 92 1.29 13.93 -4.67
CA LYS A 92 0.38 14.79 -5.43
C LYS A 92 1.09 15.77 -6.37
N LYS A 93 2.26 16.30 -5.98
CA LYS A 93 2.93 17.43 -6.63
C LYS A 93 4.26 17.06 -7.29
N ASP A 94 4.90 16.01 -6.81
CA ASP A 94 6.16 15.49 -7.35
C ASP A 94 6.08 13.96 -7.49
N ARG A 95 5.16 13.50 -8.35
CA ARG A 95 4.97 12.06 -8.58
C ARG A 95 6.24 11.43 -9.14
N ALA A 96 6.96 12.12 -10.01
CA ALA A 96 8.18 11.59 -10.63
C ALA A 96 9.27 11.33 -9.58
N GLY A 97 9.55 12.31 -8.70
CA GLY A 97 10.51 12.14 -7.61
C GLY A 97 10.08 11.06 -6.62
N PHE A 98 8.78 10.98 -6.28
CA PHE A 98 8.25 9.92 -5.44
C PHE A 98 8.51 8.53 -6.03
N LEU A 99 8.21 8.33 -7.32
CA LEU A 99 8.40 7.04 -7.99
C LEU A 99 9.88 6.71 -8.19
N ALA A 100 10.74 7.70 -8.41
CA ALA A 100 12.18 7.50 -8.46
C ALA A 100 12.72 6.94 -7.13
N ALA A 101 12.26 7.48 -5.99
CA ALA A 101 12.63 6.97 -4.67
C ALA A 101 12.11 5.54 -4.41
N VAL A 102 10.91 5.20 -4.91
CA VAL A 102 10.37 3.83 -4.85
C VAL A 102 11.22 2.88 -5.69
N GLU A 103 11.57 3.25 -6.92
CA GLU A 103 12.37 2.38 -7.79
C GLU A 103 13.80 2.20 -7.24
N GLU A 104 14.40 3.24 -6.67
CA GLU A 104 15.70 3.13 -6.00
C GLU A 104 15.66 2.07 -4.89
N ARG A 105 14.62 2.06 -4.06
CA ARG A 105 14.43 1.03 -3.03
C ARG A 105 14.21 -0.36 -3.64
N ARG A 106 13.49 -0.44 -4.76
CA ARG A 106 13.25 -1.70 -5.47
C ARG A 106 14.54 -2.29 -6.01
N MET A 107 15.40 -1.46 -6.60
CA MET A 107 16.71 -1.88 -7.10
C MET A 107 17.63 -2.33 -5.97
N LYS A 108 17.62 -1.63 -4.82
CA LYS A 108 18.36 -2.07 -3.61
C LYS A 108 17.85 -3.42 -3.09
N ALA A 109 16.54 -3.63 -3.05
CA ALA A 109 15.95 -4.89 -2.62
C ALA A 109 16.23 -6.05 -3.60
N ALA A 110 16.31 -5.77 -4.91
CA ALA A 110 16.65 -6.76 -5.94
C ALA A 110 18.16 -7.06 -6.01
N GLY A 111 19.01 -6.09 -5.67
CA GLY A 111 20.47 -6.21 -5.70
C GLY A 111 21.09 -6.99 -4.54
N GLY A 112 20.30 -7.49 -3.60
CA GLY A 112 20.76 -8.25 -2.43
C GLY A 112 21.05 -9.74 -2.65
N ASN A 113 21.16 -10.21 -3.89
CA ASN A 113 21.39 -11.63 -4.21
C ASN A 113 22.47 -11.85 -5.27
N TRP A 114 23.63 -11.22 -5.07
CA TRP A 114 24.90 -11.61 -5.70
C TRP A 114 25.99 -11.61 -4.63
N GLY A 115 26.09 -12.74 -3.94
CA GLY A 115 27.26 -13.19 -3.20
C GLY A 115 27.66 -14.54 -3.77
#